data_AF-A0A1W9SKV2-F1
#
_entry.id   AF-A0A1W9SKV2-F1
#
_cell.length_a   1.000
_cell.length_b   1.000
_cell.length_c   1.000
_cell.angle_alpha   90.00
_cell.angle_beta   90.00
_cell.angle_gamma   90.00
#
_symmetry.space_group_name_H-M   'P 1'
#
loop_
_entity.id
_entity.type
_entity.pdbx_description
1 polymer ?
#
loop_
_entity_poly.entity_id
_entity_poly.type
_entity_poly.pdbx_seq_one_letter_code
_entity_poly.pdbx_strand_id
1 'polypeptide(L)'
;MFAKSKKSIVDTLLKDERARYLQSYRKFENPEITRVLKKRAVKMRFPKGYDLDVHKDAFMWVAHETPMISQGVIISFINYSDTAQLHKENLIHQIDSVLKKNVPGALDGSYMAIEKRIDIIDQKMLLNKNYTVKLTGLWRTEGDYMGGPFVSLVSVDTKRNRLVVCFGYVYAPRYSKRNYMRQVETILYSLKIRE
;
A
#
# COMPACT_ATOMS: atom_id res chain seq x y z
N MET A 1 -32.27 1.31 7.98
CA MET A 1 -32.25 0.19 7.00
C MET A 1 -31.57 0.57 5.68
N PHE A 2 -31.93 1.69 5.03
CA PHE A 2 -31.35 2.15 3.76
C PHE A 2 -29.82 2.38 3.72
N ALA A 3 -29.22 2.93 4.78
CA ALA A 3 -27.77 3.18 4.83
C ALA A 3 -26.93 1.89 4.81
N LYS A 4 -27.43 0.81 5.43
CA LYS A 4 -26.77 -0.50 5.47
C LYS A 4 -26.83 -1.18 4.09
N SER A 5 -27.96 -1.06 3.39
CA SER A 5 -28.13 -1.57 2.03
C SER A 5 -27.27 -0.80 1.02
N LYS A 6 -27.14 0.53 1.15
CA LYS A 6 -26.27 1.36 0.29
C LYS A 6 -24.80 0.98 0.43
N LYS A 7 -24.30 0.81 1.66
CA LYS A 7 -22.92 0.39 1.92
C LYS A 7 -22.62 -0.98 1.31
N SER A 8 -23.55 -1.93 1.45
CA SER A 8 -23.44 -3.27 0.85
C SER A 8 -23.31 -3.24 -0.68
N ILE A 9 -24.10 -2.40 -1.36
CA ILE A 9 -24.05 -2.26 -2.83
C ILE A 9 -22.69 -1.69 -3.28
N VAL A 10 -22.24 -0.62 -2.61
CA VAL A 10 -20.96 0.02 -2.95
C VAL A 10 -19.79 -0.95 -2.74
N ASP A 11 -19.77 -1.66 -1.62
CA ASP A 11 -18.71 -2.63 -1.30
C ASP A 11 -18.69 -3.78 -2.33
N THR A 12 -19.86 -4.25 -2.76
CA THR A 12 -19.99 -5.27 -3.82
C THR A 12 -19.45 -4.75 -5.15
N LEU A 13 -19.83 -3.55 -5.57
CA LEU A 13 -19.36 -2.95 -6.82
C LEU A 13 -17.84 -2.75 -6.82
N LEU A 14 -17.28 -2.27 -5.71
CA LEU A 14 -15.82 -2.11 -5.56
C LEU A 14 -15.10 -3.46 -5.58
N LYS A 15 -15.69 -4.51 -5.00
CA LYS A 15 -15.16 -5.88 -5.06
C LYS A 15 -15.13 -6.39 -6.50
N ASP A 16 -16.20 -6.19 -7.26
CA ASP A 16 -16.30 -6.65 -8.65
C ASP A 16 -15.40 -5.84 -9.59
N GLU A 17 -15.27 -4.53 -9.38
CA GLU A 17 -14.33 -3.68 -10.09
C GLU A 17 -12.88 -4.14 -9.88
N ARG A 18 -12.49 -4.42 -8.62
CA ARG A 18 -11.16 -5.00 -8.32
C ARG A 18 -10.96 -6.36 -8.98
N ALA A 19 -11.98 -7.23 -8.97
CA ALA A 19 -11.89 -8.54 -9.60
C ALA A 19 -11.62 -8.42 -11.11
N ARG A 20 -12.24 -7.45 -11.79
CA ARG A 20 -11.97 -7.14 -13.20
C ARG A 20 -10.53 -6.66 -13.43
N TYR A 21 -10.03 -5.71 -12.63
CA TYR A 21 -8.63 -5.28 -12.74
C TYR A 21 -7.65 -6.45 -12.49
N LEU A 22 -7.91 -7.32 -11.50
CA LEU A 22 -7.05 -8.47 -11.24
C LEU A 22 -6.98 -9.47 -12.40
N GLN A 23 -8.01 -9.56 -13.24
CA GLN A 23 -7.98 -10.42 -14.43
C GLN A 23 -6.98 -9.89 -15.47
N SER A 24 -6.90 -8.57 -15.67
CA SER A 24 -5.92 -7.99 -16.60
C SER A 24 -4.49 -8.12 -16.05
N TYR A 25 -4.30 -7.99 -14.74
CA TYR A 25 -2.97 -8.04 -14.12
C TYR A 25 -2.32 -9.43 -14.22
N ARG A 26 -3.13 -10.51 -14.20
CA ARG A 26 -2.64 -11.88 -14.36
C ARG A 26 -1.83 -12.12 -15.63
N LYS A 27 -2.12 -11.37 -16.69
CA LYS A 27 -1.49 -11.55 -18.00
C LYS A 27 -0.10 -10.90 -18.10
N PHE A 28 0.25 -10.04 -17.14
CA PHE A 28 1.43 -9.17 -17.24
C PHE A 28 2.21 -9.08 -15.92
N GLU A 29 2.51 -10.22 -15.29
CA GLU A 29 3.35 -10.24 -14.07
C GLU A 29 4.82 -9.98 -14.44
N ASN A 30 5.43 -8.96 -13.83
CA ASN A 30 6.87 -8.71 -13.94
C ASN A 30 7.64 -9.84 -13.19
N PRO A 31 8.52 -10.61 -13.87
CA PRO A 31 9.22 -11.75 -13.27
C PRO A 31 10.13 -11.35 -12.10
N GLU A 32 10.76 -10.18 -12.16
CA GLU A 32 11.68 -9.73 -11.14
C GLU A 32 10.96 -9.41 -9.83
N ILE A 33 9.92 -8.59 -9.89
CA ILE A 33 9.07 -8.26 -8.74
C ILE A 33 8.54 -9.56 -8.09
N THR A 34 8.07 -10.48 -8.93
CA THR A 34 7.54 -11.78 -8.49
C THR A 34 8.60 -12.62 -7.76
N ARG A 35 9.83 -12.65 -8.29
CA ARG A 35 10.97 -13.36 -7.68
C ARG A 35 11.33 -12.78 -6.32
N VAL A 36 11.43 -11.45 -6.20
CA VAL A 36 11.78 -10.77 -4.94
C VAL A 36 10.69 -10.98 -3.89
N LEU A 37 9.41 -10.83 -4.24
CA LEU A 37 8.29 -11.11 -3.35
C LEU A 37 8.27 -12.57 -2.88
N LYS A 38 8.52 -13.52 -3.78
CA LYS A 38 8.56 -14.95 -3.45
C LYS A 38 9.64 -15.26 -2.41
N LYS A 39 10.84 -14.67 -2.53
CA LYS A 39 11.91 -14.81 -1.53
C LYS A 39 11.50 -14.33 -0.13
N ARG A 40 10.55 -13.40 -0.06
CA ARG A 40 10.03 -12.84 1.19
C ARG A 40 8.72 -13.50 1.64
N ALA A 41 8.35 -14.64 1.05
CA ALA A 41 7.09 -15.34 1.34
C ALA A 41 5.83 -14.47 1.15
N VAL A 42 5.87 -13.54 0.21
CA VAL A 42 4.72 -12.71 -0.16
C VAL A 42 4.40 -12.93 -1.64
N LYS A 43 3.14 -12.73 -2.03
CA LYS A 43 2.70 -12.63 -3.42
C LYS A 43 1.79 -11.43 -3.57
N MET A 44 2.07 -10.61 -4.57
CA MET A 44 1.25 -9.49 -5.00
C MET A 44 1.29 -9.43 -6.53
N ARG A 45 0.27 -8.80 -7.13
CA ARG A 45 0.11 -8.70 -8.58
C ARG A 45 0.23 -7.26 -9.01
N PHE A 46 1.29 -7.00 -9.75
CA PHE A 46 1.55 -5.71 -10.36
C PHE A 46 1.20 -5.78 -11.84
N PRO A 47 0.47 -4.80 -12.39
CA PRO A 47 0.26 -4.70 -13.83
C PRO A 47 1.55 -4.31 -14.57
N LYS A 48 1.50 -4.39 -15.91
CA LYS A 48 2.57 -3.88 -16.78
C LYS A 48 2.85 -2.40 -16.48
N GLY A 49 4.13 -2.03 -16.50
CA GLY A 49 4.61 -0.67 -16.29
C GLY A 49 5.08 -0.39 -14.86
N TYR A 50 4.89 -1.33 -13.93
CA TYR A 50 5.50 -1.25 -12.61
C TYR A 50 6.89 -1.89 -12.64
N ASP A 51 7.85 -1.15 -12.12
CA ASP A 51 9.25 -1.54 -12.02
C ASP A 51 9.71 -1.54 -10.57
N LEU A 52 10.78 -2.29 -10.30
CA LEU A 52 11.36 -2.44 -8.98
C LEU A 52 12.43 -1.37 -8.77
N ASP A 53 12.07 -0.28 -8.10
CA ASP A 53 12.98 0.86 -7.91
C ASP A 53 14.06 0.56 -6.87
N VAL A 54 13.63 0.09 -5.69
CA VAL A 54 14.52 -0.17 -4.56
C VAL A 54 14.14 -1.46 -3.89
N HIS A 55 15.11 -2.32 -3.59
CA HIS A 55 14.89 -3.45 -2.71
C HIS A 55 16.06 -3.66 -1.73
N LYS A 56 15.74 -3.69 -0.45
CA LYS A 56 16.63 -4.05 0.68
C LYS A 56 15.98 -5.18 1.46
N ASP A 57 16.64 -5.82 2.42
CA ASP A 57 16.11 -7.01 3.10
C ASP A 57 14.67 -6.84 3.63
N ALA A 58 14.42 -5.74 4.36
CA ALA A 58 13.12 -5.44 4.97
C ALA A 58 12.28 -4.40 4.22
N PHE A 59 12.71 -3.95 3.03
CA PHE A 59 12.05 -2.86 2.29
C PHE A 59 12.04 -3.12 0.79
N MET A 60 10.96 -2.75 0.12
CA MET A 60 10.84 -2.79 -1.32
C MET A 60 9.95 -1.64 -1.78
N TRP A 61 10.33 -0.99 -2.86
CA TRP A 61 9.55 0.04 -3.52
C TRP A 61 9.35 -0.36 -4.97
N VAL A 62 8.08 -0.48 -5.35
CA VAL A 62 7.66 -0.81 -6.71
C VAL A 62 6.78 0.32 -7.21
N ALA A 63 7.15 0.96 -8.31
CA ALA A 63 6.42 2.10 -8.83
C ALA A 63 6.17 2.01 -10.33
N HIS A 64 5.09 2.65 -10.75
CA HIS A 64 4.83 3.02 -12.13
C HIS A 64 4.99 4.53 -12.23
N GLU A 65 6.12 4.95 -12.79
CA GLU A 65 6.50 6.34 -12.96
C GLU A 65 6.31 6.79 -14.41
N THR A 66 5.72 7.97 -14.57
CA THR A 66 5.59 8.66 -15.86
C THR A 66 5.87 10.14 -15.65
N PRO A 67 6.05 10.94 -16.72
CA PRO A 67 6.22 12.40 -16.57
C PRO A 67 5.06 13.12 -15.88
N MET A 68 3.89 12.47 -15.73
CA MET A 68 2.67 13.14 -15.26
C MET A 68 2.07 12.53 -13.98
N ILE A 69 2.35 11.26 -13.70
CA ILE A 69 1.85 10.53 -12.53
C ILE A 69 2.91 9.59 -11.96
N SER A 70 2.84 9.38 -10.66
CA SER A 70 3.49 8.27 -9.94
C SER A 70 2.40 7.44 -9.25
N GLN A 71 2.43 6.13 -9.45
CA GLN A 71 1.67 5.18 -8.65
C GLN A 71 2.65 4.18 -8.04
N GLY A 72 2.72 4.12 -6.71
CA GLY A 72 3.70 3.26 -6.06
C GLY A 72 3.11 2.38 -4.98
N VAL A 73 3.81 1.29 -4.71
CA VAL A 73 3.56 0.38 -3.59
C VAL A 73 4.89 0.13 -2.89
N ILE A 74 4.93 0.55 -1.63
CA ILE A 74 6.02 0.31 -0.70
C ILE A 74 5.65 -0.90 0.14
N ILE A 75 6.54 -1.89 0.18
CA ILE A 75 6.38 -3.11 0.97
C ILE A 75 7.49 -3.16 1.99
N SER A 76 7.13 -3.23 3.28
CA SER A 76 8.09 -3.36 4.37
C SER A 76 7.68 -4.44 5.36
N PHE A 77 8.69 -4.93 6.07
CA PHE A 77 8.56 -6.00 7.05
C PHE A 77 9.04 -5.49 8.41
N ILE A 78 8.17 -5.53 9.40
CA ILE A 78 8.45 -5.03 10.76
C ILE A 78 8.26 -6.19 11.73
N ASN A 79 9.18 -6.38 12.67
CA ASN A 79 9.03 -7.42 13.69
C ASN A 79 7.74 -7.20 14.48
N TYR A 80 7.01 -8.29 14.74
CA TYR A 80 5.75 -8.27 15.46
C TYR A 80 5.91 -9.00 16.79
N SER A 81 5.93 -8.23 17.87
CA SER A 81 6.11 -8.70 19.24
C SER A 81 4.97 -8.30 20.17
N ASP A 82 4.20 -7.26 19.82
CA ASP A 82 3.13 -6.72 20.66
C ASP A 82 1.90 -6.34 19.84
N THR A 83 0.72 -6.72 20.32
CA THR A 83 -0.57 -6.35 19.73
C THR A 83 -0.79 -4.84 19.72
N ALA A 84 -0.19 -4.09 20.65
CA ALA A 84 -0.21 -2.63 20.66
C ALA A 84 0.37 -2.03 19.37
N GLN A 85 1.26 -2.73 18.67
CA GLN A 85 1.78 -2.29 17.37
C GLN A 85 0.69 -2.14 16.31
N LEU A 86 -0.47 -2.77 16.48
CA LEU A 86 -1.61 -2.70 15.56
C LEU A 86 -2.58 -1.54 15.86
N HIS A 87 -2.32 -0.76 16.92
CA HIS A 87 -3.06 0.48 17.17
C HIS A 87 -2.74 1.52 16.10
N LYS A 88 -3.75 2.33 15.73
CA LYS A 88 -3.68 3.29 14.61
C LYS A 88 -2.45 4.19 14.72
N GLU A 89 -2.20 4.77 15.89
CA GLU A 89 -1.11 5.70 16.16
C GLU A 89 0.25 5.00 15.98
N ASN A 90 0.40 3.81 16.57
CA ASN A 90 1.62 3.02 16.44
C ASN A 90 1.89 2.59 15.00
N LEU A 91 0.85 2.25 14.24
CA LEU A 91 0.99 1.93 12.82
C LEU A 91 1.45 3.15 12.02
N ILE A 92 0.85 4.32 12.26
CA ILE A 92 1.27 5.57 11.62
C ILE A 92 2.75 5.86 11.92
N HIS A 93 3.17 5.75 13.18
CA HIS A 93 4.57 5.97 13.58
C HIS A 93 5.54 4.97 12.93
N GLN A 94 5.17 3.68 12.90
CA GLN A 94 5.98 2.63 12.26
C GLN A 94 6.13 2.87 10.75
N ILE A 95 5.03 3.23 10.07
CA ILE A 95 5.03 3.51 8.63
C ILE A 95 5.86 4.77 8.34
N ASP A 96 5.64 5.87 9.06
CA ASP A 96 6.42 7.11 8.88
C ASP A 96 7.93 6.88 9.03
N SER A 97 8.33 6.07 10.01
CA SER A 97 9.74 5.71 10.22
C SER A 97 10.32 4.97 9.01
N VAL A 98 9.56 4.04 8.42
CA VAL A 98 9.95 3.34 7.19
C VAL A 98 10.06 4.31 6.01
N LEU A 99 9.09 5.21 5.83
CA LEU A 99 9.08 6.17 4.73
C LEU A 99 10.25 7.14 4.83
N LYS A 100 10.44 7.78 5.99
CA LYS A 100 11.55 8.71 6.24
C LYS A 100 12.92 8.10 5.96
N LYS A 101 13.12 6.84 6.34
CA LYS A 101 14.41 6.14 6.17
C LYS A 101 14.69 5.73 4.72
N ASN A 102 13.66 5.50 3.90
CA ASN A 102 13.83 4.79 2.63
C ASN A 102 13.30 5.52 1.39
N VAL A 103 12.51 6.57 1.56
CA VAL A 103 11.86 7.30 0.46
C VAL A 103 12.27 8.77 0.52
N PRO A 104 13.48 9.10 0.01
CA PRO A 104 13.91 10.49 -0.08
C PRO A 104 13.04 11.24 -1.09
N GLY A 105 12.83 12.53 -0.83
CA GLY A 105 12.20 13.44 -1.78
C GLY A 105 13.23 14.00 -2.78
N ALA A 106 12.76 14.90 -3.64
CA ALA A 106 13.59 15.48 -4.69
C ALA A 106 14.62 16.50 -4.17
N LEU A 107 14.30 17.18 -3.07
CA LEU A 107 15.19 18.16 -2.42
C LEU A 107 16.04 17.48 -1.34
N ASP A 108 17.25 17.99 -1.12
CA ASP A 108 18.12 17.45 -0.07
C ASP A 108 17.45 17.58 1.31
N GLY A 109 17.55 16.53 2.11
CA GLY A 109 16.86 16.41 3.41
C GLY A 109 15.34 16.22 3.35
N SER A 110 14.71 16.23 2.16
CA SER A 110 13.28 15.97 2.02
C SER A 110 12.95 14.48 1.99
N TYR A 111 11.77 14.08 2.48
CA TYR A 111 11.36 12.67 2.54
C TYR A 111 9.85 12.48 2.56
N MET A 112 9.37 11.33 2.11
CA MET A 112 7.94 11.00 2.17
C MET A 112 7.48 10.77 3.62
N ALA A 113 6.32 11.32 3.97
CA ALA A 113 5.68 11.19 5.28
C ALA A 113 4.15 11.12 5.15
N ILE A 114 3.47 10.64 6.19
CA ILE A 114 2.02 10.72 6.31
C ILE A 114 1.61 12.15 6.69
N GLU A 115 0.57 12.67 6.04
CA GLU A 115 -0.06 13.94 6.41
C GLU A 115 -0.94 13.74 7.66
N LYS A 116 -0.46 14.24 8.79
CA LYS A 116 -1.13 14.08 10.11
C LYS A 116 -2.14 15.17 10.42
N ARG A 117 -2.19 16.25 9.63
CA ARG A 117 -3.17 17.34 9.81
C ARG A 117 -4.57 16.94 9.36
N ILE A 118 -4.67 15.89 8.54
CA ILE A 118 -5.93 15.29 8.10
C ILE A 118 -6.07 13.95 8.80
N ASP A 119 -7.28 13.64 9.29
CA ASP A 119 -7.52 12.38 9.97
C ASP A 119 -7.30 11.17 9.05
N ILE A 120 -6.72 10.13 9.62
CA ILE A 120 -6.39 8.88 8.94
C ILE A 120 -7.43 7.85 9.34
N ILE A 121 -8.15 7.29 8.39
CA ILE A 121 -9.21 6.33 8.67
C ILE A 121 -8.59 4.94 8.79
N ASP A 122 -8.82 4.26 9.91
CA ASP A 122 -8.46 2.85 10.10
C ASP A 122 -9.67 1.92 9.97
N GLN A 123 -9.44 0.74 9.40
CA GLN A 123 -10.44 -0.32 9.30
C GLN A 123 -9.78 -1.67 9.51
N LYS A 124 -10.30 -2.43 10.47
CA LYS A 124 -9.88 -3.81 10.74
C LYS A 124 -10.62 -4.77 9.81
N MET A 125 -9.90 -5.73 9.22
CA MET A 125 -10.48 -6.72 8.31
C MET A 125 -9.64 -8.00 8.26
N LEU A 126 -10.20 -9.05 7.67
CA LEU A 126 -9.46 -10.25 7.28
C LEU A 126 -9.11 -10.17 5.80
N LEU A 127 -7.83 -10.24 5.47
CA LEU A 127 -7.34 -10.35 4.10
C LEU A 127 -6.69 -11.72 3.93
N ASN A 128 -7.30 -12.60 3.13
CA ASN A 128 -6.82 -13.96 2.92
C ASN A 128 -6.56 -14.71 4.25
N LYS A 129 -7.50 -14.60 5.20
CA LYS A 129 -7.45 -15.15 6.57
C LYS A 129 -6.44 -14.51 7.53
N ASN A 130 -5.63 -13.54 7.08
CA ASN A 130 -4.73 -12.80 7.96
C ASN A 130 -5.43 -11.56 8.53
N TYR A 131 -5.27 -11.33 9.83
CA TYR A 131 -5.71 -10.07 10.46
C TYR A 131 -4.96 -8.91 9.82
N THR A 132 -5.71 -7.92 9.32
CA THR A 132 -5.18 -6.80 8.56
C THR A 132 -5.82 -5.50 9.00
N VAL A 133 -5.01 -4.49 9.27
CA VAL A 133 -5.47 -3.11 9.48
C VAL A 133 -5.26 -2.33 8.19
N LYS A 134 -6.34 -1.78 7.63
CA LYS A 134 -6.30 -0.85 6.51
C LYS A 134 -6.23 0.57 7.06
N LEU A 135 -5.28 1.37 6.60
CA LEU A 135 -5.24 2.81 6.83
C LEU A 135 -5.49 3.54 5.51
N THR A 136 -6.25 4.62 5.54
CA THR A 136 -6.49 5.50 4.38
C THR A 136 -6.28 6.95 4.80
N GLY A 137 -5.54 7.71 4.01
CA GLY A 137 -5.26 9.11 4.33
C GLY A 137 -4.51 9.80 3.21
N LEU A 138 -3.82 10.88 3.57
CA LEU A 138 -2.94 11.62 2.66
C LEU A 138 -1.48 11.43 3.06
N TRP A 139 -0.60 11.43 2.08
CA TRP A 139 0.84 11.52 2.25
C TRP A 139 1.32 12.86 1.71
N ARG A 140 2.47 13.29 2.20
CA ARG A 140 3.18 14.49 1.78
C ARG A 140 4.67 14.22 1.75
N THR A 141 5.42 15.16 1.21
CA THR A 141 6.87 15.21 1.39
C THR A 141 7.17 16.22 2.48
N GLU A 142 7.99 15.86 3.46
CA GLU A 142 8.56 16.82 4.41
C GLU A 142 9.64 17.61 3.69
N GLY A 143 9.62 18.94 3.79
CA GLY A 143 10.57 19.80 3.08
C GLY A 143 10.29 20.01 1.58
N ASP A 144 9.13 19.57 1.08
CA ASP A 144 8.67 19.81 -0.29
C ASP A 144 7.11 19.80 -0.35
N TYR A 145 6.52 20.14 -1.49
CA TYR A 145 5.07 20.32 -1.68
C TYR A 145 4.38 19.14 -2.35
N MET A 146 5.10 18.05 -2.64
CA MET A 146 4.53 16.84 -3.23
C MET A 146 3.64 16.10 -2.22
N GLY A 147 2.54 15.51 -2.70
CA GLY A 147 1.63 14.71 -1.88
C GLY A 147 0.43 14.13 -2.63
N GLY A 148 -0.38 13.35 -1.94
CA GLY A 148 -1.55 12.70 -2.52
C GLY A 148 -2.21 11.69 -1.58
N PRO A 149 -3.17 10.89 -2.07
CA PRO A 149 -3.82 9.86 -1.28
C PRO A 149 -2.92 8.63 -1.12
N PHE A 150 -3.07 7.96 0.01
CA PHE A 150 -2.52 6.63 0.23
C PHE A 150 -3.57 5.67 0.79
N VAL A 151 -3.31 4.38 0.59
CA VAL A 151 -3.91 3.28 1.33
C VAL A 151 -2.79 2.37 1.81
N SER A 152 -2.81 2.01 3.09
CA SER A 152 -1.87 1.04 3.67
C SER A 152 -2.62 -0.18 4.14
N LEU A 153 -2.14 -1.38 3.81
CA LEU A 153 -2.59 -2.64 4.41
C LEU A 153 -1.46 -3.18 5.29
N VAL A 154 -1.74 -3.36 6.58
CA VAL A 154 -0.81 -3.95 7.54
C VAL A 154 -1.34 -5.30 7.96
N SER A 155 -0.79 -6.37 7.37
CA SER A 155 -1.22 -7.75 7.60
C SER A 155 -0.25 -8.48 8.55
N VAL A 156 -0.79 -9.21 9.52
CA VAL A 156 -0.01 -10.01 10.46
C VAL A 156 0.45 -11.32 9.80
N ASP A 157 1.76 -11.55 9.74
CA ASP A 157 2.41 -12.82 9.35
C ASP A 157 2.84 -13.56 10.62
N THR A 158 1.92 -14.34 11.19
CA THR A 158 2.15 -15.07 12.45
C THR A 158 3.24 -16.12 12.35
N LYS A 159 3.49 -16.70 11.17
CA LYS A 159 4.52 -17.73 10.97
C LYS A 159 5.93 -17.18 11.11
N ARG A 160 6.11 -15.89 10.81
CA ARG A 160 7.42 -15.22 10.80
C ARG A 160 7.51 -14.10 11.84
N ASN A 161 6.51 -14.00 12.72
CA ASN A 161 6.41 -12.96 13.76
C ASN A 161 6.71 -11.56 13.22
N ARG A 162 6.01 -11.17 12.15
CA ARG A 162 6.19 -9.86 11.52
C ARG A 162 4.90 -9.27 10.99
N LEU A 163 4.88 -7.95 10.85
CA LEU A 163 3.89 -7.20 10.09
C LEU A 163 4.38 -7.04 8.65
N VAL A 164 3.51 -7.37 7.71
CA VAL A 164 3.69 -7.07 6.29
C VAL A 164 2.92 -5.78 6.00
N VAL A 165 3.66 -4.69 5.84
CA VAL A 165 3.11 -3.36 5.52
C VAL A 165 3.16 -3.18 4.01
N CYS A 166 2.00 -2.93 3.38
CA CYS A 166 1.89 -2.58 1.98
C CYS A 166 1.25 -1.19 1.86
N PHE A 167 2.08 -0.17 1.67
CA PHE A 167 1.69 1.24 1.56
C PHE A 167 1.61 1.63 0.07
N GLY A 168 0.41 1.76 -0.45
CA GLY A 168 0.14 2.21 -1.81
C GLY A 168 -0.16 3.70 -1.86
N TYR A 169 0.47 4.44 -2.77
CA TYR A 169 0.32 5.88 -2.90
C TYR A 169 0.12 6.31 -4.35
N VAL A 170 -0.44 7.51 -4.53
CA VAL A 170 -0.57 8.16 -5.83
C VAL A 170 -0.09 9.60 -5.76
N TYR A 171 0.80 9.99 -6.67
CA TYR A 171 1.07 11.38 -7.02
C TYR A 171 0.51 11.64 -8.43
N ALA A 172 -0.39 12.60 -8.57
CA ALA A 172 -0.96 12.96 -9.88
C ALA A 172 -1.52 14.38 -9.80
N PRO A 173 -0.68 15.43 -9.66
CA PRO A 173 -1.11 16.79 -9.31
C PRO A 173 -2.11 17.37 -10.30
N ARG A 174 -2.01 16.99 -11.58
CA ARG A 174 -2.85 17.48 -12.68
C ARG A 174 -4.12 16.67 -12.93
N TYR A 175 -4.34 15.56 -12.21
CA TYR A 175 -5.43 14.63 -12.51
C TYR A 175 -6.25 14.21 -11.29
N SER A 176 -7.47 13.74 -11.57
CA SER A 176 -8.30 13.06 -10.58
C SER A 176 -7.65 11.75 -10.15
N LYS A 177 -7.37 11.65 -8.84
CA LYS A 177 -6.56 10.57 -8.26
C LYS A 177 -7.37 9.31 -7.94
N ARG A 178 -8.70 9.40 -7.99
CA ARG A 178 -9.63 8.31 -7.58
C ARG A 178 -9.37 7.01 -8.33
N ASN A 179 -9.28 7.06 -9.65
CA ASN A 179 -9.12 5.85 -10.48
C ASN A 179 -7.72 5.27 -10.34
N TYR A 180 -6.69 6.11 -10.28
CA TYR A 180 -5.32 5.66 -9.99
C TYR A 180 -5.22 4.98 -8.62
N MET A 181 -5.89 5.53 -7.61
CA MET A 181 -5.92 4.93 -6.27
C MET A 181 -6.66 3.58 -6.27
N ARG A 182 -7.74 3.43 -7.04
CA ARG A 182 -8.43 2.13 -7.20
C ARG A 182 -7.52 1.06 -7.83
N GLN A 183 -6.70 1.43 -8.80
CA GLN A 183 -5.73 0.52 -9.40
C GLN A 183 -4.67 0.09 -8.37
N VAL A 184 -4.08 1.05 -7.65
CA VAL A 184 -3.11 0.77 -6.58
C VAL A 184 -3.74 -0.09 -5.48
N GLU A 185 -4.95 0.24 -5.02
CA GLU A 185 -5.69 -0.60 -4.06
C GLU A 185 -5.87 -2.01 -4.59
N THR A 186 -6.18 -2.20 -5.88
CA THR A 186 -6.28 -3.55 -6.47
C THR A 186 -4.99 -4.36 -6.29
N ILE A 187 -3.82 -3.71 -6.45
CA ILE A 187 -2.52 -4.33 -6.19
C ILE A 187 -2.41 -4.72 -4.71
N LEU A 188 -2.75 -3.81 -3.78
CA LEU A 188 -2.70 -4.09 -2.33
C LEU A 188 -3.61 -5.27 -1.94
N TYR A 189 -4.85 -5.29 -2.42
CA TYR A 189 -5.81 -6.37 -2.13
C TYR A 189 -5.42 -7.72 -2.76
N SER A 190 -4.45 -7.74 -3.68
CA SER A 190 -3.88 -8.97 -4.22
C SER A 190 -2.88 -9.66 -3.26
N LEU A 191 -2.51 -8.99 -2.16
CA LEU A 191 -1.57 -9.47 -1.16
C LEU A 191 -1.96 -10.85 -0.63
N LYS A 192 -1.05 -11.80 -0.79
CA LYS A 192 -1.09 -13.13 -0.15
C LYS A 192 0.22 -13.38 0.56
N ILE A 193 0.14 -13.63 1.86
CA ILE A 193 1.25 -14.15 2.64
C ILE A 193 1.30 -15.66 2.38
N ARG A 194 2.46 -16.15 1.95
CA ARG A 194 2.66 -17.58 1.71
C ARG A 194 2.86 -18.29 3.04
N GLU A 195 2.24 -19.45 3.12
CA GLU A 195 2.45 -20.41 4.19
C GLU A 195 3.92 -20.80 4.37
#